data_AF-A0A7W7WJB8-F1
#
_entry.id   AF-A0A7W7WJB8-F1
#
_cell.length_a   1.000
_cell.length_b   1.000
_cell.length_c   1.000
_cell.angle_alpha   90.00
_cell.angle_beta   90.00
_cell.angle_gamma   90.00
#
_symmetry.space_group_name_H-M   'P 1'
#
loop_
_entity.id
_entity.type
_entity.pdbx_description
1 polymer ?
#
loop_
_entity_poly.entity_id
_entity_poly.type
_entity_poly.pdbx_seq_one_letter_code
_entity_poly.pdbx_strand_id
1 'polypeptide(L)'
;MQAVIEHAALGTTLLGETSGVARRVLATALAESHLLAGRIQFFDLRQADQADTMYLRALQAAGEADDALLGTAILAHMAFIPGWAGRRDEAVERMVAARTYARRGPASAELLAWLDAVEAECLTRCGDQRGALALLRRAEDTLAVGSEHLSPDWFTWFSPVRLAAFKGNTELAAGHLPQAHTTLRRVLDELPATDGKQRIVVLADLAAVEAASGDYLTACGLAEQALDQLAATWYATGMDRVRDVRRALARWQDSAEVRRLDDRLYSWGATLSSLQR
;
A
#
# COMPACT_ATOMS: atom_id res chain seq x y z
N MET A 1 -10.70 14.66 3.30
CA MET A 1 -9.90 15.14 2.15
C MET A 1 -9.86 16.65 2.09
N GLN A 2 -11.01 17.33 2.02
CA GLN A 2 -11.08 18.80 1.95
C GLN A 2 -10.25 19.53 3.01
N ALA A 3 -10.41 19.18 4.30
CA ALA A 3 -9.64 19.79 5.38
C ALA A 3 -8.11 19.64 5.24
N VAL A 4 -7.63 18.52 4.70
CA VAL A 4 -6.18 18.29 4.48
C VAL A 4 -5.67 19.17 3.35
N ILE A 5 -6.46 19.30 2.27
CA ILE A 5 -6.13 20.16 1.12
C ILE A 5 -6.13 21.64 1.53
N GLU A 6 -7.13 22.08 2.31
CA GLU A 6 -7.22 23.45 2.81
C GLU A 6 -6.08 23.77 3.79
N HIS A 7 -5.76 22.84 4.69
CA HIS A 7 -4.62 22.98 5.60
C HIS A 7 -3.30 23.13 4.83
N ALA A 8 -3.09 22.30 3.81
CA ALA A 8 -1.90 22.39 2.96
C ALA A 8 -1.86 23.68 2.11
N ALA A 9 -3.01 24.17 1.64
CA ALA A 9 -3.09 25.45 0.93
C ALA A 9 -2.74 26.64 1.84
N LEU A 10 -3.21 26.64 3.08
CA LEU A 10 -2.83 27.62 4.09
C LEU A 10 -1.32 27.58 4.36
N GLY A 11 -0.77 26.38 4.59
CA GLY A 11 0.67 26.23 4.81
C GLY A 11 1.50 26.70 3.63
N THR A 12 1.06 26.45 2.39
CA THR A 12 1.74 26.92 1.17
C THR A 12 1.80 28.45 1.13
N THR A 13 0.72 29.12 1.53
CA THR A 13 0.67 30.58 1.61
C THR A 13 1.66 31.10 2.65
N LEU A 14 1.69 30.48 3.83
CA LEU A 14 2.60 30.84 4.92
C LEU A 14 4.08 30.55 4.60
N LEU A 15 4.38 29.62 3.69
CA LEU A 15 5.74 29.30 3.30
C LEU A 15 6.43 30.49 2.63
N GLY A 16 5.69 31.29 1.84
CA GLY A 16 6.19 32.53 1.23
C GLY A 16 6.58 33.59 2.26
N GLU A 17 5.91 33.60 3.42
CA GLU A 17 6.07 34.58 4.48
C GLU A 17 7.08 34.16 5.57
N THR A 18 7.70 32.98 5.43
CA THR A 18 8.64 32.43 6.41
C THR A 18 10.05 32.27 5.85
N SER A 19 11.04 32.35 6.74
CA SER A 19 12.46 32.16 6.42
C SER A 19 13.17 31.30 7.48
N GLY A 20 14.36 30.82 7.16
CA GLY A 20 15.20 30.05 8.07
C GLY A 20 14.53 28.78 8.61
N VAL A 21 14.65 28.55 9.92
CA VAL A 21 14.13 27.35 10.59
C VAL A 21 12.61 27.22 10.46
N ALA A 22 11.87 28.34 10.59
CA ALA A 22 10.41 28.32 10.48
C ALA A 22 9.94 27.86 9.10
N ARG A 23 10.62 28.31 8.04
CA ARG A 23 10.34 27.88 6.66
C ARG A 23 10.56 26.37 6.50
N ARG A 24 11.68 25.85 7.02
CA ARG A 24 12.01 24.42 6.94
C ARG A 24 10.97 23.55 7.66
N VAL A 25 10.60 23.91 8.89
CA VAL A 25 9.60 23.18 9.68
C VAL A 25 8.25 23.17 8.95
N LEU A 26 7.83 24.32 8.42
CA LEU A 26 6.58 24.42 7.66
C LEU A 26 6.62 23.60 6.37
N ALA A 27 7.76 23.62 5.65
CA ALA A 27 7.96 22.81 4.46
C ALA A 27 7.89 21.31 4.74
N THR A 28 8.51 20.83 5.83
CA THR A 28 8.40 19.43 6.27
C THR A 28 6.94 19.05 6.56
N ALA A 29 6.22 19.87 7.33
CA ALA A 29 4.81 19.60 7.64
C ALA A 29 3.91 19.59 6.40
N LEU A 30 4.17 20.47 5.43
CA LEU A 30 3.49 20.47 4.12
C LEU A 30 3.78 19.21 3.33
N ALA A 31 5.04 18.77 3.28
CA ALA A 31 5.43 17.56 2.58
C ALA A 31 4.75 16.32 3.16
N GLU A 32 4.72 16.18 4.49
CA GLU A 32 4.01 15.09 5.17
C GLU A 32 2.50 15.12 4.89
N SER A 33 1.90 16.32 4.94
CA SER A 33 0.46 16.50 4.68
C SER A 33 0.09 16.12 3.24
N HIS A 34 0.87 16.56 2.26
CA HIS A 34 0.67 16.21 0.86
C HIS A 34 0.94 14.73 0.59
N LEU A 35 1.96 14.13 1.22
CA LEU A 35 2.22 12.69 1.14
C LEU A 35 1.01 11.90 1.66
N LEU A 36 0.47 12.27 2.82
CA LEU A 36 -0.72 11.63 3.39
C LEU A 36 -1.93 11.79 2.47
N ALA A 37 -2.17 12.99 1.93
CA ALA A 37 -3.25 13.24 0.99
C ALA A 37 -3.14 12.36 -0.27
N GLY A 38 -1.95 12.29 -0.87
CA GLY A 38 -1.69 11.46 -2.04
C GLY A 38 -1.91 9.97 -1.76
N ARG A 39 -1.45 9.47 -0.59
CA ARG A 39 -1.68 8.08 -0.16
C ARG A 39 -3.17 7.75 -0.06
N ILE A 40 -3.97 8.63 0.53
CA ILE A 40 -5.42 8.43 0.65
C ILE A 40 -6.06 8.48 -0.75
N GLN A 41 -5.72 9.48 -1.58
CA GLN A 41 -6.25 9.56 -2.94
C GLN A 41 -5.94 8.30 -3.75
N PHE A 42 -4.70 7.81 -3.68
CA PHE A 42 -4.29 6.64 -4.44
C PHE A 42 -4.93 5.35 -3.91
N PHE A 43 -4.66 4.99 -2.65
CA PHE A 43 -5.00 3.67 -2.12
C PHE A 43 -6.45 3.55 -1.64
N ASP A 44 -6.99 4.62 -1.06
CA ASP A 44 -8.32 4.61 -0.45
C ASP A 44 -9.42 5.02 -1.44
N LEU A 45 -9.10 5.90 -2.40
CA LEU A 45 -10.08 6.51 -3.30
C LEU A 45 -9.89 6.18 -4.79
N ARG A 46 -8.77 5.56 -5.19
CA ARG A 46 -8.43 5.24 -6.60
C ARG A 46 -8.38 6.45 -7.52
N GLN A 47 -7.90 7.57 -6.99
CA GLN A 47 -7.75 8.84 -7.70
C GLN A 47 -6.28 9.05 -8.07
N ALA A 48 -5.77 8.26 -9.03
CA ALA A 48 -4.36 8.24 -9.38
C ALA A 48 -3.81 9.61 -9.85
N ASP A 49 -4.55 10.32 -10.70
CA ASP A 49 -4.13 11.64 -11.21
C ASP A 49 -4.06 12.71 -10.10
N GLN A 50 -5.03 12.66 -9.17
CA GLN A 50 -5.02 13.57 -8.02
C GLN A 50 -3.86 13.23 -7.08
N ALA A 51 -3.62 11.93 -6.85
CA ALA A 51 -2.51 11.47 -6.04
C ALA A 51 -1.16 11.90 -6.61
N ASP A 52 -0.93 11.78 -7.92
CA ASP A 52 0.29 12.23 -8.58
C ASP A 52 0.52 13.73 -8.34
N THR A 53 -0.55 14.54 -8.48
CA THR A 53 -0.52 15.98 -8.18
C THR A 53 -0.11 16.25 -6.72
N MET A 54 -0.67 15.51 -5.76
CA MET A 54 -0.30 15.68 -4.35
C MET A 54 1.14 15.23 -4.08
N TYR A 55 1.59 14.12 -4.68
CA TYR A 55 2.98 13.67 -4.51
C TYR A 55 3.99 14.65 -5.11
N LEU A 56 3.68 15.27 -6.25
CA LEU A 56 4.53 16.33 -6.81
C LEU A 56 4.66 17.52 -5.86
N ARG A 57 3.55 17.97 -5.26
CA ARG A 57 3.58 19.04 -4.24
C ARG A 57 4.34 18.62 -2.98
N ALA A 58 4.18 17.37 -2.54
CA ALA A 58 4.93 16.81 -1.43
C ALA A 58 6.44 16.85 -1.72
N LEU A 59 6.85 16.45 -2.93
CA LEU A 59 8.26 16.41 -3.32
C LEU A 59 8.87 17.80 -3.39
N GLN A 60 8.13 18.79 -3.90
CA GLN A 60 8.55 20.20 -3.88
C GLN A 60 8.76 20.71 -2.45
N ALA A 61 7.81 20.45 -1.56
CA ALA A 61 7.92 20.85 -0.15
C ALA A 61 9.06 20.12 0.57
N ALA A 62 9.30 18.83 0.29
CA ALA A 62 10.45 18.11 0.83
C ALA A 62 11.79 18.69 0.34
N GLY A 63 11.83 19.20 -0.90
CA GLY A 63 12.98 19.92 -1.44
C GLY A 63 13.22 21.26 -0.72
N GLU A 64 12.18 22.05 -0.45
CA GLU A 64 12.28 23.27 0.36
C GLU A 64 12.72 22.98 1.81
N ALA A 65 12.35 21.81 2.34
CA ALA A 65 12.78 21.36 3.66
C ALA A 65 14.21 20.81 3.70
N ASP A 66 14.82 20.53 2.53
CA ASP A 66 16.06 19.76 2.39
C ASP A 66 15.99 18.38 3.09
N ASP A 67 14.82 17.73 3.03
CA ASP A 67 14.58 16.42 3.67
C ASP A 67 14.66 15.28 2.64
N ALA A 68 15.85 14.68 2.55
CA ALA A 68 16.11 13.59 1.61
C ALA A 68 15.34 12.30 1.93
N LEU A 69 15.07 11.99 3.19
CA LEU A 69 14.36 10.76 3.58
C LEU A 69 12.86 10.88 3.30
N LEU A 70 12.29 12.07 3.52
CA LEU A 70 10.91 12.33 3.14
C LEU A 70 10.75 12.32 1.61
N GLY A 71 11.69 12.92 0.88
CA GLY A 71 11.76 12.84 -0.59
C GLY A 71 11.84 11.40 -1.10
N THR A 72 12.61 10.54 -0.43
CA THR A 72 12.68 9.09 -0.69
C THR A 72 11.30 8.43 -0.57
N ALA A 73 10.60 8.68 0.55
CA ALA A 73 9.28 8.13 0.79
C ALA A 73 8.25 8.59 -0.22
N ILE A 74 8.29 9.86 -0.63
CA ILE A 74 7.39 10.40 -1.66
C ILE A 74 7.63 9.74 -3.01
N LEU A 75 8.89 9.66 -3.47
CA LEU A 75 9.25 9.04 -4.75
C LEU A 75 8.86 7.56 -4.82
N ALA A 76 9.05 6.82 -3.73
CA ALA A 76 8.62 5.43 -3.65
C ALA A 76 7.09 5.29 -3.70
N HIS A 77 6.33 6.19 -3.06
CA HIS A 77 4.88 6.20 -3.21
C HIS A 77 4.44 6.53 -4.65
N MET A 78 5.14 7.44 -5.32
CA MET A 78 4.86 7.74 -6.73
C MET A 78 5.08 6.53 -7.64
N ALA A 79 5.99 5.60 -7.29
CA ALA A 79 6.24 4.39 -8.09
C ALA A 79 5.02 3.46 -8.18
N PHE A 80 4.13 3.51 -7.19
CA PHE A 80 2.91 2.70 -7.21
C PHE A 80 1.95 3.08 -8.34
N ILE A 81 1.93 4.34 -8.78
CA ILE A 81 1.04 4.80 -9.86
C ILE A 81 1.31 4.04 -11.17
N PRO A 82 2.53 4.09 -11.76
CA PRO A 82 2.85 3.29 -12.93
C PRO A 82 2.86 1.78 -12.63
N GLY A 83 3.24 1.36 -11.41
CA GLY A 83 3.19 -0.06 -11.01
C GLY A 83 1.79 -0.67 -11.07
N TRP A 84 0.76 0.05 -10.60
CA TRP A 84 -0.64 -0.36 -10.71
C TRP A 84 -1.15 -0.35 -12.15
N ALA A 85 -0.59 0.51 -12.99
CA ALA A 85 -0.89 0.57 -14.42
C ALA A 85 -0.11 -0.47 -15.27
N GLY A 86 0.72 -1.31 -14.65
CA GLY A 86 1.56 -2.29 -15.35
C GLY A 86 2.72 -1.67 -16.14
N ARG A 87 3.03 -0.39 -15.92
CA ARG A 87 4.12 0.34 -16.60
C ARG A 87 5.43 0.16 -15.84
N ARG A 88 6.04 -1.00 -16.02
CA ARG A 88 7.24 -1.46 -15.28
C ARG A 88 8.38 -0.44 -15.31
N ASP A 89 8.74 0.05 -16.49
CA ASP A 89 9.94 0.89 -16.65
C ASP A 89 9.80 2.23 -15.91
N GLU A 90 8.62 2.86 -15.97
CA GLU A 90 8.32 4.09 -15.21
C GLU A 90 8.36 3.84 -13.70
N ALA A 91 7.86 2.69 -13.22
CA ALA A 91 7.93 2.35 -11.80
C ALA A 91 9.38 2.15 -11.34
N VAL A 92 10.20 1.47 -12.14
CA VAL A 92 11.64 1.28 -11.87
C VAL A 92 12.37 2.63 -11.86
N GLU A 93 12.07 3.54 -12.77
CA GLU A 93 12.67 4.88 -12.79
C GLU A 93 12.39 5.64 -11.48
N ARG A 94 11.14 5.60 -10.98
CA ARG A 94 10.79 6.22 -9.69
C ARG A 94 11.50 5.55 -8.51
N MET A 95 11.68 4.24 -8.53
CA MET A 95 12.44 3.52 -7.49
C MET A 95 13.94 3.85 -7.53
N VAL A 96 14.53 4.00 -8.72
CA VAL A 96 15.92 4.46 -8.87
C VAL A 96 16.11 5.86 -8.26
N ALA A 97 15.16 6.77 -8.52
CA ALA A 97 15.15 8.10 -7.91
C ALA A 97 15.03 8.01 -6.39
N ALA A 98 14.07 7.24 -5.86
CA ALA A 98 13.87 7.05 -4.42
C ALA A 98 15.15 6.54 -3.72
N ARG A 99 15.77 5.49 -4.28
CA ARG A 99 17.04 4.94 -3.74
C ARG A 99 18.19 5.95 -3.81
N THR A 100 18.19 6.84 -4.79
CA THR A 100 19.21 7.88 -4.91
C THR A 100 19.06 8.95 -3.84
N TYR A 101 17.84 9.30 -3.47
CA TYR A 101 17.58 10.19 -2.32
C TYR A 101 17.90 9.50 -0.99
N ALA A 102 17.60 8.20 -0.85
CA ALA A 102 17.86 7.45 0.38
C ALA A 102 19.33 7.49 0.78
N ARG A 103 20.25 7.43 -0.20
CA ARG A 103 21.70 7.50 0.02
C ARG A 103 22.20 8.88 0.50
N ARG A 104 21.37 9.92 0.45
CA ARG A 104 21.72 11.29 0.87
C ARG A 104 21.43 11.55 2.35
N GLY A 105 20.77 10.61 3.04
CA GLY A 105 20.42 10.73 4.45
C GLY A 105 20.70 9.44 5.23
N PRO A 106 20.58 9.48 6.57
CA PRO A 106 20.77 8.32 7.44
C PRO A 106 19.55 7.39 7.39
N ALA A 107 19.37 6.67 6.27
CA ALA A 107 18.22 5.79 6.09
C ALA A 107 18.28 4.58 7.05
N SER A 108 17.18 4.31 7.76
CA SER A 108 17.04 3.13 8.62
C SER A 108 16.89 1.84 7.82
N ALA A 109 17.16 0.70 8.47
CA ALA A 109 16.91 -0.62 7.90
C ALA A 109 15.45 -0.79 7.48
N GLU A 110 14.49 -0.27 8.25
CA GLU A 110 13.06 -0.36 7.90
C GLU A 110 12.72 0.45 6.66
N LEU A 111 13.30 1.65 6.48
CA LEU A 111 13.08 2.44 5.28
C LEU A 111 13.63 1.75 4.04
N LEU A 112 14.84 1.16 4.14
CA LEU A 112 15.46 0.42 3.04
C LEU A 112 14.68 -0.86 2.68
N ALA A 113 14.27 -1.63 3.70
CA ALA A 113 13.43 -2.82 3.51
C ALA A 113 12.06 -2.47 2.91
N TRP A 114 11.50 -1.31 3.27
CA TRP A 114 10.28 -0.83 2.66
C TRP A 114 10.45 -0.44 1.19
N LEU A 115 11.57 0.19 0.80
CA LEU A 115 11.85 0.45 -0.62
C LEU A 115 11.89 -0.84 -1.44
N ASP A 116 12.48 -1.90 -0.88
CA ASP A 116 12.49 -3.23 -1.49
C ASP A 116 11.07 -3.80 -1.62
N ALA A 117 10.23 -3.64 -0.60
CA ALA A 117 8.84 -4.08 -0.63
C ALA A 117 8.00 -3.33 -1.67
N VAL A 118 8.18 -2.01 -1.81
CA VAL A 118 7.50 -1.18 -2.82
C VAL A 118 7.87 -1.63 -4.23
N GLU A 119 9.17 -1.80 -4.49
CA GLU A 119 9.66 -2.26 -5.79
C GLU A 119 9.17 -3.69 -6.08
N ALA A 120 9.16 -4.57 -5.08
CA ALA A 120 8.60 -5.91 -5.20
C ALA A 120 7.12 -5.90 -5.57
N GLU A 121 6.28 -5.09 -4.92
CA GLU A 121 4.86 -4.95 -5.29
C GLU A 121 4.68 -4.50 -6.74
N CYS A 122 5.49 -3.53 -7.20
CA CYS A 122 5.45 -3.07 -8.59
C CYS A 122 5.85 -4.19 -9.55
N LEU A 123 6.91 -4.94 -9.25
CA LEU A 123 7.35 -6.08 -10.07
C LEU A 123 6.31 -7.20 -10.09
N THR A 124 5.70 -7.54 -8.95
CA THR A 124 4.62 -8.53 -8.84
C THR A 124 3.45 -8.18 -9.76
N ARG A 125 3.01 -6.92 -9.76
CA ARG A 125 1.95 -6.42 -10.64
C ARG A 125 2.34 -6.43 -12.12
N CYS A 126 3.62 -6.24 -12.42
CA CYS A 126 4.15 -6.28 -13.78
C CYS A 126 4.54 -7.71 -14.24
N GLY A 127 4.23 -8.75 -13.45
CA GLY A 127 4.45 -10.14 -13.84
C GLY A 127 5.88 -10.68 -13.58
N ASP A 128 6.71 -9.98 -12.82
CA ASP A 128 8.05 -10.43 -12.44
C ASP A 128 8.10 -10.87 -10.97
N GLN A 129 7.40 -11.96 -10.66
CA GLN A 129 7.33 -12.47 -9.29
C GLN A 129 8.68 -13.00 -8.80
N ARG A 130 9.55 -13.48 -9.70
CA ARG A 130 10.88 -13.95 -9.32
C ARG A 130 11.76 -12.79 -8.83
N GLY A 131 11.76 -11.67 -9.55
CA GLY A 131 12.45 -10.45 -9.13
C GLY A 131 11.88 -9.90 -7.83
N ALA A 132 10.56 -9.88 -7.70
CA ALA A 132 9.87 -9.44 -6.49
C ALA A 132 10.25 -10.27 -5.25
N LEU A 133 10.25 -11.61 -5.34
CA LEU A 133 10.64 -12.49 -4.24
C LEU A 133 12.11 -12.32 -3.83
N ALA A 134 13.00 -12.02 -4.79
CA ALA A 134 14.40 -11.71 -4.48
C ALA A 134 14.54 -10.40 -3.69
N LEU A 135 13.79 -9.36 -4.04
CA LEU A 135 13.77 -8.10 -3.29
C LEU A 135 13.20 -8.27 -1.88
N LEU A 136 12.12 -9.04 -1.75
CA LEU A 136 11.51 -9.31 -0.44
C LEU A 136 12.47 -10.09 0.48
N ARG A 137 13.23 -11.05 -0.05
CA ARG A 137 14.29 -11.72 0.71
C ARG A 137 15.37 -10.73 1.15
N ARG A 138 15.82 -9.85 0.25
CA ARG A 138 16.80 -8.82 0.60
C ARG A 138 16.29 -7.87 1.69
N ALA A 139 14.99 -7.55 1.67
CA ALA A 139 14.35 -6.77 2.71
C ALA A 139 14.35 -7.49 4.07
N GLU A 140 14.04 -8.80 4.08
CA GLU A 140 14.13 -9.64 5.28
C GLU A 140 15.57 -9.67 5.84
N ASP A 141 16.57 -9.86 4.97
CA ASP A 141 17.98 -9.84 5.35
C ASP A 141 18.40 -8.47 5.92
N THR A 142 17.92 -7.37 5.31
CA THR A 142 18.20 -6.00 5.76
C THR A 142 17.65 -5.74 7.16
N LEU A 143 16.43 -6.19 7.44
CA LEU A 143 15.84 -6.07 8.77
C LEU A 143 16.56 -6.94 9.81
N ALA A 144 17.02 -8.13 9.41
CA ALA A 144 17.76 -9.02 10.30
C ALA A 144 19.14 -8.47 10.69
N VAL A 145 19.82 -7.79 9.76
CA VAL A 145 21.09 -7.10 10.03
C VAL A 145 20.87 -5.84 10.87
N GLY A 146 19.80 -5.09 10.60
CA GLY A 146 19.49 -3.84 11.28
C GLY A 146 20.38 -2.66 10.85
N SER A 147 20.18 -1.51 11.48
CA SER A 147 21.01 -0.31 11.28
C SER A 147 21.14 0.50 12.56
N GLU A 148 22.18 1.34 12.66
CA GLU A 148 22.33 2.31 13.75
C GLU A 148 21.36 3.50 13.64
N HIS A 149 20.72 3.68 12.49
CA HIS A 149 19.79 4.77 12.24
C HIS A 149 18.36 4.39 12.65
N LEU A 150 17.68 5.32 13.33
CA LEU A 150 16.27 5.17 13.67
C LEU A 150 15.39 5.61 12.50
N SER A 151 14.24 4.95 12.38
CA SER A 151 13.21 5.38 11.45
C SER A 151 12.65 6.76 11.84
N PRO A 152 12.39 7.66 10.87
CA PRO A 152 11.76 8.95 11.16
C PRO A 152 10.38 8.81 11.79
N ASP A 153 9.98 9.75 12.65
CA ASP A 153 8.68 9.69 13.37
C ASP A 153 7.46 9.62 12.45
N TRP A 154 7.54 10.21 11.25
CA TRP A 154 6.48 10.15 10.25
C TRP A 154 6.34 8.77 9.60
N PHE A 155 7.35 7.90 9.67
CA PHE A 155 7.41 6.60 8.99
C PHE A 155 6.68 5.51 9.78
N THR A 156 5.35 5.59 9.82
CA THR A 156 4.50 4.77 10.71
C THR A 156 3.72 3.64 10.01
N TRP A 157 3.97 3.40 8.71
CA TRP A 157 3.13 2.51 7.89
C TRP A 157 3.79 1.19 7.49
N PHE A 158 5.01 0.95 7.93
CA PHE A 158 5.79 -0.25 7.62
C PHE A 158 6.25 -0.96 8.89
N SER A 159 6.33 -2.27 8.82
CA SER A 159 6.78 -3.16 9.88
C SER A 159 7.18 -4.51 9.27
N PRO A 160 7.88 -5.38 10.03
CA PRO A 160 8.17 -6.74 9.56
C PRO A 160 6.92 -7.54 9.18
N VAL A 161 5.80 -7.33 9.89
CA VAL A 161 4.51 -7.96 9.57
C VAL A 161 3.97 -7.44 8.22
N ARG A 162 4.13 -6.14 7.94
CA ARG A 162 3.75 -5.55 6.63
C ARG A 162 4.62 -6.09 5.51
N LEU A 163 5.92 -6.28 5.74
CA LEU A 163 6.82 -6.92 4.76
C LEU A 163 6.36 -8.34 4.41
N ALA A 164 6.01 -9.13 5.43
CA ALA A 164 5.49 -10.49 5.23
C ALA A 164 4.17 -10.50 4.43
N ALA A 165 3.34 -9.46 4.55
CA ALA A 165 2.13 -9.33 3.73
C ALA A 165 2.45 -9.15 2.23
N PHE A 166 3.44 -8.29 1.88
CA PHE A 166 3.91 -8.16 0.49
C PHE A 166 4.46 -9.48 -0.05
N LYS A 167 5.17 -10.23 0.80
CA LYS A 167 5.67 -11.56 0.46
C LYS A 167 4.55 -12.56 0.18
N GLY A 168 3.56 -12.64 1.06
CA GLY A 168 2.40 -13.51 0.86
C GLY A 168 1.63 -13.21 -0.43
N ASN A 169 1.43 -11.92 -0.74
CA ASN A 169 0.81 -11.51 -2.01
C ASN A 169 1.64 -11.95 -3.23
N THR A 170 2.97 -11.77 -3.16
CA THR A 170 3.89 -12.17 -4.23
C THR A 170 3.96 -13.70 -4.40
N GLU A 171 3.96 -14.46 -3.30
CA GLU A 171 3.90 -15.92 -3.31
C GLU A 171 2.60 -16.42 -3.95
N LEU A 172 1.45 -15.80 -3.64
CA LEU A 172 0.18 -16.06 -4.31
C LEU A 172 0.28 -15.79 -5.82
N ALA A 173 0.77 -14.62 -6.21
CA ALA A 173 0.93 -14.25 -7.62
C ALA A 173 1.90 -15.19 -8.37
N ALA A 174 2.88 -15.78 -7.68
CA ALA A 174 3.80 -16.77 -8.22
C ALA A 174 3.20 -18.19 -8.30
N GLY A 175 2.00 -18.42 -7.76
CA GLY A 175 1.37 -19.74 -7.68
C GLY A 175 1.94 -20.64 -6.57
N HIS A 176 2.72 -20.09 -5.64
CA HIS A 176 3.26 -20.82 -4.48
C HIS A 176 2.20 -20.92 -3.37
N LEU A 177 1.07 -21.56 -3.66
CA LEU A 177 -0.13 -21.51 -2.81
C LEU A 177 0.11 -22.01 -1.36
N PRO A 178 0.79 -23.14 -1.10
CA PRO A 178 1.03 -23.59 0.28
C PRO A 178 1.89 -22.61 1.09
N GLN A 179 2.89 -22.00 0.44
CA GLN A 179 3.75 -20.98 1.05
C GLN A 179 2.95 -19.72 1.34
N ALA A 180 2.20 -19.22 0.34
CA ALA A 180 1.35 -18.04 0.47
C ALA A 180 0.32 -18.20 1.60
N HIS A 181 -0.33 -19.35 1.71
CA HIS A 181 -1.25 -19.66 2.82
C HIS A 181 -0.55 -19.49 4.18
N THR A 182 0.60 -20.14 4.34
CA THR A 182 1.37 -20.12 5.60
C THR A 182 1.79 -18.70 5.97
N THR A 183 2.34 -17.96 4.99
CA THR A 183 2.78 -16.59 5.17
C THR A 183 1.61 -15.67 5.54
N LEU A 184 0.52 -15.68 4.78
CA LEU A 184 -0.63 -14.79 5.00
C LEU A 184 -1.40 -15.12 6.28
N ARG A 185 -1.49 -16.40 6.65
CA ARG A 185 -2.08 -16.81 7.94
C ARG A 185 -1.31 -16.20 9.11
N ARG A 186 0.02 -16.34 9.09
CA ARG A 186 0.89 -15.77 10.13
C ARG A 186 0.75 -14.24 10.19
N VAL A 187 0.69 -13.57 9.04
CA VAL A 187 0.43 -12.12 9.00
C VAL A 187 -0.90 -11.78 9.65
N LEU A 188 -1.97 -12.53 9.35
CA LEU A 188 -3.30 -12.28 9.93
C LEU A 188 -3.29 -12.42 11.47
N ASP A 189 -2.56 -13.40 11.99
CA ASP A 189 -2.43 -13.66 13.43
C ASP A 189 -1.59 -12.59 14.15
N GLU A 190 -0.57 -12.03 13.48
CA GLU A 190 0.34 -11.01 14.04
C GLU A 190 -0.14 -9.56 13.85
N LEU A 191 -1.11 -9.32 12.95
CA LEU A 191 -1.57 -7.96 12.64
C LEU A 191 -2.28 -7.29 13.83
N PRO A 192 -1.86 -6.07 14.22
CA PRO A 192 -2.54 -5.31 15.28
C PRO A 192 -4.02 -5.07 14.97
N ALA A 193 -4.90 -5.09 15.98
CA ALA A 193 -6.32 -4.84 15.79
C ALA A 193 -6.62 -3.51 15.07
N THR A 194 -5.77 -2.50 15.28
CA THR A 194 -5.82 -1.17 14.65
C THR A 194 -5.57 -1.17 13.14
N ASP A 195 -4.96 -2.22 12.58
CA ASP A 195 -4.60 -2.31 11.16
C ASP A 195 -5.75 -2.81 10.28
N GLY A 196 -6.93 -2.19 10.43
CA GLY A 196 -8.16 -2.59 9.73
C GLY A 196 -8.01 -2.66 8.22
N LYS A 197 -7.34 -1.66 7.60
CA LYS A 197 -7.10 -1.65 6.15
C LYS A 197 -6.25 -2.83 5.68
N GLN A 198 -5.22 -3.19 6.46
CA GLN A 198 -4.34 -4.30 6.08
C GLN A 198 -5.03 -5.65 6.27
N ARG A 199 -5.84 -5.78 7.31
CA ARG A 199 -6.62 -6.99 7.56
C ARG A 199 -7.54 -7.32 6.39
N ILE A 200 -8.17 -6.32 5.76
CA ILE A 200 -8.95 -6.50 4.53
C ILE A 200 -8.10 -7.14 3.43
N VAL A 201 -6.92 -6.58 3.17
CA VAL A 201 -6.02 -7.06 2.11
C VAL A 201 -5.59 -8.49 2.38
N VAL A 202 -5.15 -8.80 3.60
CA VAL A 202 -4.65 -10.13 3.95
C VAL A 202 -5.76 -11.18 3.95
N LEU A 203 -6.97 -10.84 4.43
CA LEU A 203 -8.13 -11.72 4.32
C LEU A 203 -8.49 -12.03 2.86
N ALA A 204 -8.50 -11.01 2.00
CA ALA A 204 -8.79 -11.18 0.58
C ALA A 204 -7.70 -11.96 -0.15
N ASP A 205 -6.42 -11.71 0.12
CA ASP A 205 -5.31 -12.46 -0.46
C ASP A 205 -5.34 -13.93 0.00
N LEU A 206 -5.64 -14.20 1.27
CA LEU A 206 -5.81 -15.55 1.79
C LEU A 206 -7.03 -16.24 1.15
N ALA A 207 -8.14 -15.53 0.97
CA ALA A 207 -9.30 -16.04 0.23
C ALA A 207 -8.95 -16.40 -1.22
N ALA A 208 -8.09 -15.61 -1.88
CA ALA A 208 -7.61 -15.91 -3.22
C ALA A 208 -6.72 -17.16 -3.26
N VAL A 209 -5.90 -17.39 -2.23
CA VAL A 209 -5.13 -18.65 -2.08
C VAL A 209 -6.06 -19.85 -1.99
N GLU A 210 -7.12 -19.78 -1.17
CA GLU A 210 -8.07 -20.88 -1.02
C GLU A 210 -8.87 -21.14 -2.30
N ALA A 211 -9.32 -20.06 -2.98
CA ALA A 211 -10.01 -20.17 -4.26
C ALA A 211 -9.12 -20.82 -5.33
N ALA A 212 -7.85 -20.44 -5.41
CA ALA A 212 -6.87 -21.04 -6.32
C ALA A 212 -6.57 -22.51 -5.98
N SER A 213 -6.66 -22.88 -4.70
CA SER A 213 -6.48 -24.26 -4.21
C SER A 213 -7.74 -25.13 -4.39
N GLY A 214 -8.87 -24.55 -4.78
CA GLY A 214 -10.14 -25.24 -4.99
C GLY A 214 -11.05 -25.31 -3.75
N ASP A 215 -10.64 -24.75 -2.61
CA ASP A 215 -11.47 -24.63 -1.41
C ASP A 215 -12.31 -23.34 -1.47
N TYR A 216 -13.35 -23.38 -2.30
CA TYR A 216 -14.25 -22.25 -2.49
C TYR A 216 -15.05 -21.91 -1.22
N LEU A 217 -15.27 -22.87 -0.31
CA LEU A 217 -16.02 -22.65 0.93
C LEU A 217 -15.23 -21.75 1.87
N THR A 218 -13.96 -22.10 2.12
CA THR A 218 -13.07 -21.29 2.95
C THR A 218 -12.80 -19.93 2.29
N ALA A 219 -12.64 -19.90 0.96
CA ALA A 219 -12.49 -18.66 0.20
C ALA A 219 -13.68 -17.70 0.41
N CYS A 220 -14.91 -18.19 0.30
CA CYS A 220 -16.10 -17.37 0.53
C CYS A 220 -16.14 -16.85 1.98
N GLY A 221 -15.86 -17.70 2.97
CA GLY A 221 -15.84 -17.30 4.38
C GLY A 221 -14.80 -16.21 4.70
N LEU A 222 -13.62 -16.25 4.07
CA LEU A 222 -12.59 -15.22 4.23
C LEU A 222 -12.95 -13.93 3.48
N ALA A 223 -13.50 -14.02 2.28
CA ALA A 223 -13.97 -12.86 1.52
C ALA A 223 -15.10 -12.12 2.25
N GLU A 224 -15.99 -12.87 2.90
CA GLU A 224 -17.06 -12.34 3.75
C GLU A 224 -16.51 -11.56 4.96
N GLN A 225 -15.50 -12.08 5.64
CA GLN A 225 -14.81 -11.36 6.72
C GLN A 225 -14.13 -10.08 6.21
N ALA A 226 -13.56 -10.10 5.00
CA ALA A 226 -13.00 -8.91 4.39
C ALA A 226 -14.08 -7.85 4.11
N LEU A 227 -15.29 -8.25 3.70
CA LEU A 227 -16.44 -7.37 3.52
C LEU A 227 -16.95 -6.78 4.86
N ASP A 228 -16.96 -7.58 5.93
CA ASP A 228 -17.29 -7.09 7.28
C ASP A 228 -16.32 -5.99 7.72
N GLN A 229 -15.02 -6.19 7.47
CA GLN A 229 -14.00 -5.20 7.79
C GLN A 229 -14.10 -3.96 6.88
N LEU A 230 -14.47 -4.10 5.60
CA LEU A 230 -14.72 -2.98 4.68
C LEU A 230 -15.91 -2.12 5.12
N ALA A 231 -16.94 -2.72 5.72
CA ALA A 231 -18.07 -1.98 6.28
C ALA A 231 -17.64 -1.11 7.47
N ALA A 232 -16.66 -1.56 8.25
CA ALA A 232 -16.09 -0.78 9.37
C ALA A 232 -15.05 0.26 8.92
N THR A 233 -14.23 -0.07 7.91
CA THR A 233 -13.17 0.80 7.41
C THR A 233 -13.07 0.67 5.89
N TRP A 234 -13.68 1.62 5.18
CA TRP A 234 -13.63 1.62 3.72
C TRP A 234 -12.19 1.72 3.21
N TYR A 235 -11.88 0.88 2.21
CA TYR A 235 -10.57 0.86 1.57
C TYR A 235 -10.69 0.31 0.14
N ALA A 236 -10.60 1.18 -0.86
CA ALA A 236 -10.86 0.79 -2.25
C ALA A 236 -9.91 -0.30 -2.76
N THR A 237 -8.62 -0.24 -2.40
CA THR A 237 -7.67 -1.32 -2.73
C THR A 237 -8.12 -2.67 -2.16
N GLY A 238 -8.64 -2.68 -0.93
CA GLY A 238 -9.19 -3.88 -0.31
C GLY A 238 -10.44 -4.40 -1.04
N MET A 239 -11.34 -3.50 -1.44
CA MET A 239 -12.52 -3.86 -2.23
C MET A 239 -12.14 -4.50 -3.57
N ASP A 240 -11.10 -4.01 -4.24
CA ASP A 240 -10.62 -4.59 -5.49
C ASP A 240 -10.05 -6.00 -5.29
N ARG A 241 -9.32 -6.25 -4.19
CA ARG A 241 -8.89 -7.62 -3.85
C ARG A 241 -10.07 -8.57 -3.65
N VAL A 242 -11.14 -8.14 -2.98
CA VAL A 242 -12.36 -8.98 -2.81
C VAL A 242 -13.03 -9.26 -4.16
N ARG A 243 -13.08 -8.27 -5.07
CA ARG A 243 -13.57 -8.49 -6.44
C ARG A 243 -12.72 -9.50 -7.20
N ASP A 244 -11.41 -9.49 -7.01
CA ASP A 244 -10.49 -10.46 -7.63
C ASP A 244 -10.78 -11.89 -7.14
N VAL A 245 -11.00 -12.06 -5.83
CA VAL A 245 -11.44 -13.34 -5.25
C VAL A 245 -12.75 -13.79 -5.89
N ARG A 246 -13.74 -12.91 -5.99
CA ARG A 246 -15.02 -13.25 -6.61
C ARG A 246 -14.85 -13.69 -8.07
N ARG A 247 -13.95 -13.06 -8.83
CA ARG A 247 -13.61 -13.48 -10.20
C ARG A 247 -12.97 -14.88 -10.22
N ALA A 248 -12.07 -15.18 -9.28
CA ALA A 248 -11.45 -16.50 -9.16
C ALA A 248 -12.48 -17.61 -8.83
N LEU A 249 -13.58 -17.26 -8.16
CA LEU A 249 -14.67 -18.17 -7.81
C LEU A 249 -15.67 -18.43 -8.95
N ALA A 250 -15.42 -17.96 -10.17
CA ALA A 250 -16.35 -18.11 -11.31
C ALA A 250 -16.78 -19.56 -11.58
N ARG A 251 -15.89 -20.54 -11.36
CA ARG A 251 -16.20 -21.97 -11.51
C ARG A 251 -17.34 -22.45 -10.59
N TRP A 252 -17.55 -21.80 -9.45
CA TRP A 252 -18.56 -22.16 -8.44
C TRP A 252 -19.69 -21.12 -8.36
N GLN A 253 -19.92 -20.32 -9.41
CA GLN A 253 -20.90 -19.23 -9.42
C GLN A 253 -22.32 -19.63 -9.00
N ASP A 254 -22.72 -20.90 -9.24
CA ASP A 254 -24.06 -21.40 -8.93
C ASP A 254 -24.19 -21.96 -7.49
N SER A 255 -23.10 -21.98 -6.71
CA SER A 255 -23.16 -22.43 -5.32
C SER A 255 -23.93 -21.44 -4.44
N ALA A 256 -24.42 -21.92 -3.30
CA ALA A 256 -25.14 -21.04 -2.37
C ALA A 256 -24.19 -20.00 -1.76
N GLU A 257 -22.94 -20.39 -1.50
CA GLU A 257 -21.92 -19.57 -0.84
C GLU A 257 -21.44 -18.43 -1.75
N VAL A 258 -21.22 -18.71 -3.04
CA VAL A 258 -20.79 -17.66 -3.99
C VAL A 258 -21.93 -16.68 -4.27
N ARG A 259 -23.18 -17.16 -4.35
CA ARG A 259 -24.35 -16.27 -4.47
C ARG A 259 -24.54 -15.40 -3.23
N ARG A 260 -24.34 -15.95 -2.03
CA ARG A 260 -24.37 -15.16 -0.79
C ARG A 260 -23.27 -14.10 -0.76
N LEU A 261 -22.08 -14.43 -1.24
CA LEU A 261 -20.99 -13.47 -1.40
C LEU A 261 -21.37 -12.35 -2.40
N ASP A 262 -22.03 -12.69 -3.51
CA ASP A 262 -22.57 -11.71 -4.46
C ASP A 262 -23.61 -10.78 -3.83
N ASP A 263 -24.57 -11.33 -3.09
CA ASP A 263 -25.60 -10.54 -2.40
C ASP A 263 -24.99 -9.51 -1.44
N ARG A 264 -23.89 -9.87 -0.78
CA ARG A 264 -23.14 -8.96 0.09
C ARG A 264 -22.35 -7.91 -0.70
N LEU A 265 -21.63 -8.34 -1.74
CA LEU A 265 -20.81 -7.49 -2.62
C LEU A 265 -21.63 -6.40 -3.31
N TYR A 266 -22.84 -6.75 -3.76
CA TYR A 266 -23.76 -5.86 -4.47
C TYR A 266 -24.90 -5.36 -3.59
N SER A 267 -24.76 -5.49 -2.26
CA SER A 267 -25.71 -4.89 -1.32
C SER A 267 -25.78 -3.37 -1.53
N TRP A 268 -26.93 -2.77 -1.21
CA TRP A 268 -27.12 -1.32 -1.35
C TRP A 268 -26.07 -0.51 -0.58
N GLY A 269 -25.68 -0.98 0.62
CA GLY A 269 -24.62 -0.33 1.42
C GLY A 269 -23.24 -0.39 0.76
N ALA A 270 -22.88 -1.54 0.17
CA ALA A 270 -21.63 -1.70 -0.57
C ALA A 270 -21.64 -0.87 -1.87
N THR A 271 -22.77 -0.87 -2.57
CA THR A 271 -22.97 -0.12 -3.82
C THR A 271 -22.89 1.39 -3.58
N LEU A 272 -23.59 1.91 -2.57
CA LEU A 272 -23.53 3.33 -2.22
C LEU A 272 -22.14 3.76 -1.74
N SER A 273 -21.48 2.94 -0.91
CA SER A 273 -20.11 3.22 -0.45
C SER A 273 -19.11 3.29 -1.62
N SER A 274 -19.34 2.50 -2.67
CA SER A 274 -18.52 2.50 -3.88
C SER A 274 -18.78 3.67 -4.84
N LEU A 275 -19.95 4.32 -4.74
CA LEU A 275 -20.39 5.41 -5.63
C LEU A 275 -20.24 6.82 -5.04
N GLN A 276 -20.23 6.96 -3.71
CA GLN A 276 -20.28 8.26 -3.03
C GLN A 276 -18.94 9.00 -2.89
N ARG A 277 -17.82 8.49 -3.41
CA ARG A 277 -16.47 9.05 -3.16
C ARG A 277 -15.52 8.86 -4.34
#